data_AF-A0A0K2RCM0-F1
#
_entry.id   AF-A0A0K2RCM0-F1
#
_cell.length_a   1.000
_cell.length_b   1.000
_cell.length_c   1.000
_cell.angle_alpha   90.00
_cell.angle_beta   90.00
_cell.angle_gamma   90.00
#
_symmetry.space_group_name_H-M   'P 1'
#
loop_
_entity.id
_entity.type
_entity.pdbx_description
1 polymer ?
#
loop_
_entity_poly.entity_id
_entity_poly.type
_entity_poly.pdbx_seq_one_letter_code
_entity_poly.pdbx_strand_id
1 'polypeptide(L)'
;MADPADFVATATTELGGTSGTAGYGPPYNSTPDATQKLGPIDLQSLSGVRLPIDTANDFIIGPLQTLPNPPAAIDEWTKASDAQHAAWTTAYGDALSKAPDNDPAKVPPGDYGPVPALTGALLAMAQQGTLDPVLGAKGSFYNTDYKASILFLGDGSYFPGLADAQHLTGDQWGMMNETGNYPGQSWLWLFSALYQVEPFKSSPNADVLVVFSMVILTLLLTLVPFIPGLRSLARRIPVHRLIWRDYYKHR
;
A
#
# COMPACT_ATOMS: atom_id res chain seq x y z
N MET A 1 -21.93 1.69 3.45
CA MET A 1 -20.66 1.11 3.00
C MET A 1 -20.69 1.01 1.49
N ALA A 2 -19.64 1.43 0.78
CA ALA A 2 -19.66 1.65 -0.67
C ALA A 2 -19.52 0.35 -1.49
N ASP A 3 -18.71 -0.61 -1.01
CA ASP A 3 -18.52 -1.92 -1.66
C ASP A 3 -18.44 -3.06 -0.62
N PRO A 4 -19.58 -3.70 -0.28
CA PRO A 4 -19.62 -4.82 0.66
C PRO A 4 -18.90 -6.08 0.16
N ALA A 5 -18.86 -6.32 -1.15
CA ALA A 5 -18.26 -7.51 -1.73
C ALA A 5 -16.73 -7.43 -1.65
N ASP A 6 -16.16 -6.28 -2.04
CA ASP A 6 -14.72 -6.02 -1.93
C ASP A 6 -14.23 -6.13 -0.49
N PHE A 7 -14.99 -5.64 0.48
CA PHE A 7 -14.62 -5.75 1.88
C PHE A 7 -14.62 -7.18 2.41
N VAL A 8 -15.58 -8.02 2.02
CA VAL A 8 -15.59 -9.44 2.42
C VAL A 8 -14.44 -10.19 1.73
N ALA A 9 -14.13 -9.86 0.47
CA ALA A 9 -12.96 -10.40 -0.22
C ALA A 9 -11.66 -10.00 0.51
N THR A 10 -11.53 -8.73 0.88
CA THR A 10 -10.39 -8.20 1.65
C THR A 10 -10.28 -8.92 2.99
N ALA A 11 -11.35 -8.97 3.78
CA ALA A 11 -11.33 -9.69 5.05
C ALA A 11 -10.97 -11.18 4.91
N THR A 12 -11.33 -11.81 3.78
CA THR A 12 -10.94 -13.19 3.49
C THR A 12 -9.43 -13.32 3.24
N THR A 13 -8.82 -12.39 2.50
CA THR A 13 -7.36 -12.40 2.24
C THR A 13 -6.58 -12.04 3.51
N GLU A 14 -7.10 -11.17 4.37
CA GLU A 14 -6.49 -10.86 5.66
C GLU A 14 -6.47 -12.07 6.60
N LEU A 15 -7.58 -12.83 6.69
CA LEU A 15 -7.65 -14.10 7.42
C LEU A 15 -6.67 -15.13 6.83
N GLY A 16 -6.54 -15.15 5.51
CA GLY A 16 -5.68 -16.10 4.80
C GLY A 16 -4.20 -15.74 4.83
N GLY A 17 -3.83 -14.56 5.32
CA GLY A 17 -2.45 -14.05 5.26
C GLY A 17 -1.96 -13.80 3.83
N THR A 18 -2.88 -13.49 2.90
CA THR A 18 -2.60 -13.29 1.47
C THR A 18 -2.90 -11.87 0.97
N SER A 19 -3.32 -10.96 1.85
CA SER A 19 -3.45 -9.53 1.55
C SER A 19 -2.10 -8.88 1.24
N GLY A 20 -2.14 -7.66 0.69
CA GLY A 20 -0.92 -6.88 0.44
C GLY A 20 -0.14 -6.62 1.73
N THR A 21 -0.83 -6.22 2.81
CA THR A 21 -0.21 -6.04 4.12
C THR A 21 0.37 -7.34 4.68
N ALA A 22 -0.37 -8.46 4.59
CA ALA A 22 0.13 -9.76 5.08
C ALA A 22 1.39 -10.23 4.31
N GLY A 23 1.46 -9.93 3.00
CA GLY A 23 2.60 -10.25 2.15
C GLY A 23 3.75 -9.24 2.17
N TYR A 24 3.62 -8.11 2.88
CA TYR A 24 4.48 -6.93 2.67
C TYR A 24 5.96 -7.10 3.05
N GLY A 25 6.27 -7.86 4.10
CA GLY A 25 7.59 -7.90 4.74
C GLY A 25 7.80 -6.81 5.80
N PRO A 26 9.05 -6.54 6.21
CA PRO A 26 9.36 -5.48 7.17
C PRO A 26 8.86 -4.10 6.69
N PRO A 27 8.31 -3.24 7.58
CA PRO A 27 8.37 -3.35 9.04
C PRO A 27 7.22 -4.13 9.69
N TYR A 28 6.29 -4.70 8.90
CA TYR A 28 5.04 -5.29 9.42
C TYR A 28 5.16 -6.77 9.76
N ASN A 29 5.83 -7.55 8.92
CA ASN A 29 5.97 -8.99 9.10
C ASN A 29 7.30 -9.50 8.53
N SER A 30 7.53 -10.81 8.66
CA SER A 30 8.78 -11.46 8.23
C SER A 30 8.60 -12.27 6.94
N THR A 31 7.73 -11.82 6.04
CA THR A 31 7.44 -12.54 4.79
C THR A 31 8.73 -12.72 3.96
N PRO A 32 9.13 -13.97 3.64
CA PRO A 32 10.33 -14.24 2.86
C PRO A 32 10.28 -13.59 1.49
N ASP A 33 11.43 -13.08 1.03
CA ASP A 33 11.62 -12.53 -0.32
C ASP A 33 10.69 -11.35 -0.72
N ALA A 34 9.99 -10.76 0.25
CA ALA A 34 9.17 -9.56 0.05
C ALA A 34 9.97 -8.25 -0.04
N THR A 35 11.27 -8.28 0.29
CA THR A 35 12.10 -7.09 0.41
C THR A 35 12.77 -6.65 -0.88
N GLN A 36 12.93 -5.33 -1.04
CA GLN A 36 13.73 -4.78 -2.14
C GLN A 36 15.22 -4.72 -1.80
N LYS A 37 16.06 -5.15 -2.74
CA LYS A 37 17.51 -5.33 -2.56
C LYS A 37 18.31 -4.50 -3.56
N LEU A 38 19.38 -3.86 -3.07
CA LEU A 38 20.41 -3.22 -3.90
C LEU A 38 21.63 -4.14 -3.98
N GLY A 39 21.62 -5.04 -4.96
CA GLY A 39 22.65 -6.08 -5.08
C GLY A 39 22.69 -6.95 -3.81
N PRO A 40 23.82 -7.04 -3.10
CA PRO A 40 23.91 -7.82 -1.86
C PRO A 40 23.34 -7.12 -0.62
N ILE A 41 22.89 -5.85 -0.75
CA ILE A 41 22.43 -5.04 0.38
C ILE A 41 20.89 -5.08 0.45
N ASP A 42 20.36 -5.53 1.58
CA ASP A 42 18.92 -5.52 1.88
C ASP A 42 18.65 -4.61 3.08
N LEU A 43 18.39 -3.32 2.80
CA LEU A 43 18.16 -2.32 3.85
C LEU A 43 16.83 -2.55 4.58
N GLN A 44 15.83 -3.10 3.90
CA GLN A 44 14.51 -3.34 4.47
C GLN A 44 14.58 -4.48 5.51
N SER A 45 15.23 -5.60 5.17
CA SER A 45 15.49 -6.69 6.13
C SER A 45 16.35 -6.25 7.32
N LEU A 46 17.36 -5.39 7.10
CA LEU A 46 18.20 -4.86 8.17
C LEU A 46 17.41 -4.05 9.20
N SER A 47 16.32 -3.41 8.80
CA SER A 47 15.45 -2.66 9.72
C SER A 47 14.64 -3.57 10.66
N GLY A 48 14.34 -4.79 10.20
CA GLY A 48 13.56 -5.81 10.90
C GLY A 48 12.08 -5.45 11.08
N VAL A 49 11.33 -6.32 11.74
CA VAL A 49 9.92 -6.06 12.11
C VAL A 49 9.88 -5.03 13.24
N ARG A 50 9.24 -3.89 12.99
CA ARG A 50 9.16 -2.75 13.93
C ARG A 50 7.74 -2.38 14.29
N LEU A 51 6.79 -2.69 13.40
CA LEU A 51 5.38 -2.38 13.53
C LEU A 51 4.61 -3.67 13.27
N PRO A 52 4.74 -4.70 14.13
CA PRO A 52 4.19 -6.02 13.84
C PRO A 52 2.68 -5.92 13.60
N ILE A 53 2.23 -6.54 12.51
CA ILE A 53 0.82 -6.67 12.16
C ILE A 53 0.54 -8.14 11.89
N ASP A 54 -0.43 -8.68 12.61
CA ASP A 54 -1.07 -9.94 12.30
C ASP A 54 -2.43 -9.61 11.69
N THR A 55 -2.56 -9.70 10.38
CA THR A 55 -3.76 -9.23 9.67
C THR A 55 -5.03 -9.94 10.13
N ALA A 56 -4.96 -11.25 10.36
CA ALA A 56 -6.10 -12.02 10.85
C ALA A 56 -6.51 -11.55 12.25
N ASN A 57 -5.55 -11.38 13.17
CA ASN A 57 -5.85 -10.99 14.54
C ASN A 57 -6.16 -9.50 14.71
N ASP A 58 -5.34 -8.61 14.14
CA ASP A 58 -5.46 -7.16 14.30
C ASP A 58 -6.65 -6.58 13.53
N PHE A 59 -7.01 -7.13 12.37
CA PHE A 59 -8.08 -6.55 11.54
C PHE A 59 -9.43 -7.27 11.68
N ILE A 60 -9.44 -8.52 12.16
CA ILE A 60 -10.66 -9.34 12.13
C ILE A 60 -10.98 -9.93 13.50
N ILE A 61 -10.15 -10.82 14.03
CA ILE A 61 -10.46 -11.55 15.27
C ILE A 61 -10.54 -10.59 16.46
N GLY A 62 -9.53 -9.74 16.64
CA GLY A 62 -9.48 -8.73 17.70
C GLY A 62 -10.68 -7.79 17.66
N PRO A 63 -11.01 -7.17 16.52
CA PRO A 63 -12.22 -6.36 16.40
C PRO A 63 -13.52 -7.10 16.74
N LEU A 64 -13.71 -8.31 16.23
CA LEU A 64 -14.92 -9.10 16.51
C LEU A 64 -15.04 -9.50 17.99
N GLN A 65 -13.93 -9.69 18.69
CA GLN A 65 -13.92 -9.94 20.14
C GLN A 65 -14.40 -8.74 20.97
N THR A 66 -14.38 -7.53 20.41
CA THR A 66 -14.88 -6.33 21.12
C THR A 66 -16.41 -6.21 21.12
N LEU A 67 -17.10 -7.01 20.30
CA LEU A 67 -18.55 -7.01 20.24
C LEU A 67 -19.14 -7.48 21.57
N PRO A 68 -20.30 -6.96 22.01
CA PRO A 68 -20.96 -7.43 23.23
C PRO A 68 -21.29 -8.93 23.20
N ASN A 69 -21.57 -9.46 22.01
CA ASN A 69 -21.79 -10.88 21.76
C ASN A 69 -20.88 -11.32 20.59
N PRO A 70 -19.61 -11.70 20.86
CA PRO A 70 -18.69 -12.14 19.82
C PRO A 70 -19.22 -13.39 19.09
N PRO A 71 -19.00 -13.52 17.77
CA PRO A 71 -19.45 -14.67 17.02
C PRO A 71 -18.74 -15.95 17.48
N ALA A 72 -19.50 -17.04 17.68
CA ALA A 72 -18.96 -18.35 18.07
C ALA A 72 -17.93 -18.90 17.04
N ALA A 73 -17.97 -18.41 15.80
CA ALA A 73 -17.00 -18.70 14.75
C ALA A 73 -15.54 -18.38 15.15
N ILE A 74 -15.32 -17.46 16.11
CA ILE A 74 -13.98 -17.17 16.66
C ILE A 74 -13.41 -18.39 17.39
N ASP A 75 -14.23 -19.13 18.13
CA ASP A 75 -13.78 -20.31 18.87
C ASP A 75 -13.38 -21.45 17.92
N GLU A 76 -14.06 -21.56 16.78
CA GLU A 76 -13.71 -22.53 15.73
C GLU A 76 -12.41 -22.14 15.05
N TRP A 77 -12.26 -20.86 14.68
CA TRP A 77 -11.04 -20.33 14.07
C TRP A 77 -9.82 -20.52 14.98
N THR A 78 -9.93 -20.13 16.26
CA THR A 78 -8.81 -20.20 17.22
C THR A 78 -8.36 -21.61 17.56
N LYS A 79 -9.23 -22.62 17.38
CA LYS A 79 -8.89 -24.05 17.59
C LYS A 79 -8.36 -24.73 16.34
N ALA A 80 -8.54 -24.12 15.17
CA ALA A 80 -8.10 -24.67 13.91
C ALA A 80 -6.59 -24.50 13.70
N SER A 81 -6.02 -25.37 12.88
CA SER A 81 -4.62 -25.31 12.45
C SER A 81 -4.42 -24.34 11.28
N ASP A 82 -3.19 -23.87 11.08
CA ASP A 82 -2.82 -23.01 9.94
C ASP A 82 -3.20 -23.64 8.58
N ALA A 83 -3.12 -24.98 8.47
CA ALA A 83 -3.53 -25.70 7.27
C ALA A 83 -5.05 -25.61 7.02
N GLN A 84 -5.86 -25.61 8.08
CA GLN A 84 -7.30 -25.41 7.97
C GLN A 84 -7.63 -23.96 7.63
N HIS A 85 -6.95 -22.99 8.27
CA HIS A 85 -7.10 -21.57 7.93
C HIS A 85 -6.87 -21.35 6.44
N ALA A 86 -5.71 -21.79 5.93
CA ALA A 86 -5.36 -21.66 4.52
C ALA A 86 -6.37 -22.37 3.60
N ALA A 87 -6.77 -23.60 3.93
CA ALA A 87 -7.75 -24.34 3.14
C ALA A 87 -9.09 -23.61 3.05
N TRP A 88 -9.60 -23.11 4.18
CA TRP A 88 -10.88 -22.41 4.25
C TRP A 88 -10.85 -21.06 3.54
N THR A 89 -9.80 -20.26 3.75
CA THR A 89 -9.69 -18.93 3.13
C THR A 89 -9.47 -19.03 1.63
N THR A 90 -8.65 -19.99 1.16
CA THR A 90 -8.51 -20.26 -0.28
C THR A 90 -9.82 -20.75 -0.89
N ALA A 91 -10.48 -21.74 -0.28
CA ALA A 91 -11.74 -22.26 -0.80
C ALA A 91 -12.84 -21.19 -0.86
N TYR A 92 -12.94 -20.35 0.17
CA TYR A 92 -13.92 -19.27 0.20
C TYR A 92 -13.58 -18.15 -0.78
N GLY A 93 -12.33 -17.72 -0.89
CA GLY A 93 -11.89 -16.72 -1.88
C GLY A 93 -12.13 -17.17 -3.32
N ASP A 94 -11.85 -18.45 -3.62
CA ASP A 94 -12.12 -19.06 -4.93
C ASP A 94 -13.63 -19.13 -5.23
N ALA A 95 -14.46 -19.37 -4.21
CA ALA A 95 -15.90 -19.41 -4.37
C ALA A 95 -16.49 -18.00 -4.53
N LEU A 96 -15.96 -17.03 -3.79
CA LEU A 96 -16.37 -15.62 -3.83
C LEU A 96 -16.08 -15.00 -5.20
N SER A 97 -14.89 -15.23 -5.75
CA SER A 97 -14.52 -14.74 -7.10
C SER A 97 -15.34 -15.33 -8.24
N LYS A 98 -16.03 -16.46 -8.00
CA LYS A 98 -16.95 -17.10 -8.95
C LYS A 98 -18.41 -16.71 -8.72
N ALA A 99 -18.72 -16.09 -7.59
CA ALA A 99 -20.07 -15.63 -7.29
C ALA A 99 -20.42 -14.43 -8.18
N PRO A 100 -21.67 -14.30 -8.66
CA PRO A 100 -22.08 -13.14 -9.44
C PRO A 100 -21.87 -11.83 -8.66
N ASP A 101 -21.16 -10.89 -9.26
CA ASP A 101 -20.75 -9.61 -8.66
C ASP A 101 -19.86 -9.76 -7.42
N ASN A 102 -19.19 -10.92 -7.26
CA ASN A 102 -18.45 -11.30 -6.06
C ASN A 102 -19.28 -11.21 -4.76
N ASP A 103 -20.61 -11.35 -4.89
CA ASP A 103 -21.53 -11.19 -3.76
C ASP A 103 -21.43 -12.39 -2.80
N PRO A 104 -21.04 -12.17 -1.52
CA PRO A 104 -20.99 -13.22 -0.50
C PRO A 104 -22.30 -14.00 -0.34
N ALA A 105 -23.46 -13.36 -0.59
CA ALA A 105 -24.77 -13.99 -0.48
C ALA A 105 -25.07 -14.96 -1.63
N LYS A 106 -24.31 -14.89 -2.73
CA LYS A 106 -24.47 -15.77 -3.90
C LYS A 106 -23.38 -16.87 -3.96
N VAL A 107 -22.52 -16.94 -2.95
CA VAL A 107 -21.53 -18.02 -2.83
C VAL A 107 -22.26 -19.35 -2.59
N PRO A 108 -22.02 -20.39 -3.42
CA PRO A 108 -22.64 -21.68 -3.20
C PRO A 108 -22.15 -22.33 -1.90
N PRO A 109 -22.95 -23.19 -1.25
CA PRO A 109 -22.52 -23.92 -0.07
C PRO A 109 -21.23 -24.71 -0.33
N GLY A 110 -20.32 -24.69 0.63
CA GLY A 110 -19.04 -25.39 0.56
C GLY A 110 -18.38 -25.45 1.94
N ASP A 111 -17.26 -26.17 2.02
CA ASP A 111 -16.48 -26.27 3.25
C ASP A 111 -15.52 -25.09 3.36
N TYR A 112 -16.03 -24.01 3.97
CA TYR A 112 -15.30 -22.76 4.18
C TYR A 112 -14.99 -22.50 5.66
N GLY A 113 -15.25 -23.49 6.53
CA GLY A 113 -15.14 -23.35 7.98
C GLY A 113 -15.85 -22.09 8.51
N PRO A 114 -15.25 -21.37 9.48
CA PRO A 114 -15.84 -20.17 10.07
C PRO A 114 -15.67 -18.90 9.22
N VAL A 115 -14.96 -18.95 8.08
CA VAL A 115 -14.59 -17.76 7.30
C VAL A 115 -15.80 -16.91 6.89
N PRO A 116 -16.88 -17.46 6.30
CA PRO A 116 -18.04 -16.65 5.91
C PRO A 116 -18.76 -15.98 7.10
N ALA A 117 -18.75 -16.66 8.26
CA ALA A 117 -19.37 -16.14 9.48
C ALA A 117 -18.53 -15.00 10.09
N LEU A 118 -17.20 -15.12 10.08
CA LEU A 118 -16.28 -14.09 10.55
C LEU A 118 -16.35 -12.84 9.67
N THR A 119 -16.21 -12.99 8.35
CA THR A 119 -16.23 -11.85 7.42
C THR A 119 -17.62 -11.20 7.36
N GLY A 120 -18.70 -11.98 7.45
CA GLY A 120 -20.06 -11.46 7.56
C GLY A 120 -20.32 -10.67 8.85
N ALA A 121 -19.83 -11.15 10.00
CA ALA A 121 -19.92 -10.41 11.25
C ALA A 121 -19.11 -9.11 11.22
N LEU A 122 -17.92 -9.13 10.60
CA LEU A 122 -17.08 -7.94 10.45
C LEU A 122 -17.73 -6.92 9.52
N LEU A 123 -18.35 -7.38 8.44
CA LEU A 123 -19.14 -6.54 7.54
C LEU A 123 -20.31 -5.87 8.28
N ALA A 124 -21.02 -6.62 9.12
CA ALA A 124 -22.11 -6.06 9.94
C ALA A 124 -21.59 -4.99 10.93
N MET A 125 -20.43 -5.23 11.55
CA MET A 125 -19.75 -4.26 12.41
C MET A 125 -19.36 -2.98 11.64
N ALA A 126 -18.82 -3.12 10.42
CA ALA A 126 -18.50 -2.00 9.55
C ALA A 126 -19.75 -1.20 9.14
N GLN A 127 -20.84 -1.89 8.78
CA GLN A 127 -22.11 -1.27 8.41
C GLN A 127 -22.76 -0.49 9.57
N GLN A 128 -22.51 -0.92 10.81
CA GLN A 128 -22.97 -0.23 12.03
C GLN A 128 -22.04 0.92 12.45
N GLY A 129 -20.91 1.12 11.76
CA GLY A 129 -19.92 2.16 12.09
C GLY A 129 -19.10 1.86 13.34
N THR A 130 -19.11 0.62 13.83
CA THR A 130 -18.39 0.23 15.06
C THR A 130 -16.99 -0.29 14.79
N LEU A 131 -16.66 -0.65 13.54
CA LEU A 131 -15.34 -1.18 13.18
C LEU A 131 -14.22 -0.12 13.22
N ASP A 132 -14.43 1.05 12.62
CA ASP A 132 -13.42 2.11 12.51
C ASP A 132 -12.84 2.54 13.87
N PRO A 133 -13.68 2.82 14.89
CA PRO A 133 -13.19 3.13 16.23
C PRO A 133 -12.37 1.98 16.83
N VAL A 134 -12.68 0.73 16.52
CA VAL A 134 -11.98 -0.43 17.09
C VAL A 134 -10.63 -0.68 16.40
N LEU A 135 -10.56 -0.52 15.09
CA LEU A 135 -9.28 -0.54 14.34
C LEU A 135 -8.38 0.63 14.76
N GLY A 136 -8.97 1.80 15.01
CA GLY A 136 -8.26 3.02 15.38
C GLY A 136 -7.99 3.19 16.88
N ALA A 137 -8.65 2.47 17.79
CA ALA A 137 -8.52 2.69 19.24
C ALA A 137 -8.03 1.45 19.98
N LYS A 138 -6.71 1.23 19.97
CA LYS A 138 -6.05 0.40 21.00
C LYS A 138 -6.01 1.15 22.36
N GLY A 139 -7.16 1.54 22.90
CA GLY A 139 -7.32 1.96 24.31
C GLY A 139 -7.29 3.45 24.65
N SER A 140 -7.33 4.37 23.67
CA SER A 140 -7.40 5.83 23.95
C SER A 140 -8.50 6.51 23.13
N PHE A 141 -9.27 7.40 23.79
CA PHE A 141 -10.30 8.22 23.14
C PHE A 141 -9.69 9.20 22.11
N TYR A 142 -8.46 9.67 22.37
CA TYR A 142 -7.67 10.43 21.40
C TYR A 142 -6.56 9.52 20.89
N ASN A 143 -6.69 9.05 19.65
CA ASN A 143 -5.65 8.30 18.95
C ASN A 143 -5.33 8.98 17.62
N THR A 144 -4.05 8.97 17.25
CA THR A 144 -3.52 9.42 15.96
C THR A 144 -2.92 8.27 15.15
N ASP A 145 -2.98 7.06 15.69
CA ASP A 145 -2.54 5.84 15.04
C ASP A 145 -3.67 5.22 14.22
N TYR A 146 -3.68 5.54 12.93
CA TYR A 146 -4.65 5.00 11.96
C TYR A 146 -4.06 3.88 11.11
N LYS A 147 -2.93 3.29 11.51
CA LYS A 147 -2.22 2.28 10.69
C LYS A 147 -3.12 1.11 10.30
N ALA A 148 -3.84 0.53 11.25
CA ALA A 148 -4.69 -0.62 11.00
C ALA A 148 -5.82 -0.29 10.01
N SER A 149 -6.52 0.82 10.21
CA SER A 149 -7.57 1.28 9.31
C SER A 149 -7.03 1.56 7.90
N ILE A 150 -5.89 2.25 7.79
CA ILE A 150 -5.30 2.60 6.49
C ILE A 150 -4.86 1.35 5.73
N LEU A 151 -4.20 0.41 6.41
CA LEU A 151 -3.70 -0.81 5.79
C LEU A 151 -4.84 -1.73 5.36
N PHE A 152 -5.79 -2.00 6.26
CA PHE A 152 -6.95 -2.83 5.96
C PHE A 152 -7.81 -2.27 4.80
N LEU A 153 -8.01 -0.94 4.76
CA LEU A 153 -8.72 -0.31 3.64
C LEU A 153 -7.89 -0.30 2.34
N GLY A 154 -6.57 -0.18 2.46
CA GLY A 154 -5.64 -0.17 1.33
C GLY A 154 -5.46 -1.53 0.66
N ASP A 155 -5.75 -2.63 1.36
CA ASP A 155 -5.67 -3.99 0.84
C ASP A 155 -6.87 -4.40 -0.05
N GLY A 156 -7.95 -3.61 -0.01
CA GLY A 156 -9.11 -3.78 -0.91
C GLY A 156 -8.91 -3.18 -2.30
N SER A 157 -9.85 -3.45 -3.20
CA SER A 157 -9.83 -2.95 -4.58
C SER A 157 -10.56 -1.61 -4.76
N TYR A 158 -11.40 -1.21 -3.81
CA TYR A 158 -12.19 0.03 -3.90
C TYR A 158 -11.32 1.29 -4.10
N PHE A 159 -10.30 1.49 -3.26
CA PHE A 159 -9.42 2.67 -3.36
C PHE A 159 -8.53 2.64 -4.61
N PRO A 160 -7.88 1.52 -4.97
CA PRO A 160 -7.20 1.39 -6.26
C PRO A 160 -8.10 1.70 -7.47
N GLY A 161 -9.36 1.25 -7.45
CA GLY A 161 -10.33 1.53 -8.51
C GLY A 161 -10.68 3.02 -8.61
N LEU A 162 -10.85 3.71 -7.48
CA LEU A 162 -11.01 5.17 -7.46
C LEU A 162 -9.76 5.89 -7.97
N ALA A 163 -8.58 5.44 -7.56
CA ALA A 163 -7.32 6.02 -8.00
C ALA A 163 -7.14 5.89 -9.52
N ASP A 164 -7.46 4.73 -10.10
CA ASP A 164 -7.42 4.55 -11.55
C ASP A 164 -8.41 5.45 -12.30
N ALA A 165 -9.65 5.55 -11.80
CA ALA A 165 -10.67 6.44 -12.38
C ALA A 165 -10.26 7.92 -12.34
N GLN A 166 -9.37 8.30 -11.42
CA GLN A 166 -8.86 9.66 -11.25
C GLN A 166 -7.45 9.85 -11.86
N HIS A 167 -6.94 8.86 -12.59
CA HIS A 167 -5.60 8.86 -13.18
C HIS A 167 -4.46 9.00 -12.16
N LEU A 168 -4.63 8.42 -10.98
CA LEU A 168 -3.68 8.51 -9.86
C LEU A 168 -2.78 7.27 -9.73
N THR A 169 -2.85 6.31 -10.65
CA THR A 169 -1.97 5.13 -10.62
C THR A 169 -0.57 5.45 -11.11
N GLY A 170 0.40 4.61 -10.73
CA GLY A 170 1.82 4.78 -11.11
C GLY A 170 2.04 4.89 -12.62
N ASP A 171 1.39 4.02 -13.40
CA ASP A 171 1.50 4.00 -14.88
C ASP A 171 0.94 5.27 -15.54
N GLN A 172 0.03 5.96 -14.87
CA GLN A 172 -0.59 7.21 -15.34
C GLN A 172 0.17 8.46 -14.88
N TRP A 173 1.39 8.29 -14.33
CA TRP A 173 2.13 9.35 -13.64
C TRP A 173 1.34 9.93 -12.47
N GLY A 174 0.58 9.09 -11.77
CA GLY A 174 -0.39 9.52 -10.76
C GLY A 174 0.16 10.43 -9.66
N MET A 175 1.42 10.27 -9.27
CA MET A 175 2.08 11.17 -8.31
C MET A 175 2.20 12.63 -8.80
N MET A 176 2.16 12.83 -10.12
CA MET A 176 2.11 14.15 -10.77
C MET A 176 0.69 14.70 -10.90
N ASN A 177 -0.31 13.82 -10.77
CA ASN A 177 -1.71 14.17 -10.86
C ASN A 177 -2.27 14.41 -9.45
N GLU A 178 -3.39 15.11 -9.37
CA GLU A 178 -4.14 15.34 -8.14
C GLU A 178 -5.62 15.44 -8.51
N THR A 179 -6.50 15.21 -7.54
CA THR A 179 -7.93 15.39 -7.76
C THR A 179 -8.28 16.88 -7.87
N GLY A 180 -9.08 17.24 -8.88
CA GLY A 180 -9.52 18.62 -9.11
C GLY A 180 -8.50 19.49 -9.85
N ASN A 181 -8.44 20.78 -9.51
CA ASN A 181 -7.65 21.80 -10.23
C ASN A 181 -6.30 22.14 -9.56
N TYR A 182 -5.75 21.23 -8.76
CA TYR A 182 -4.47 21.43 -8.08
C TYR A 182 -3.35 20.69 -8.81
N PRO A 183 -2.14 21.25 -8.91
CA PRO A 183 -1.01 20.47 -9.40
C PRO A 183 -0.66 19.39 -8.37
N GLY A 184 -0.39 18.17 -8.84
CA GLY A 184 0.14 17.11 -7.98
C GLY A 184 1.58 17.41 -7.51
N GLN A 185 2.29 16.39 -7.05
CA GLN A 185 3.64 16.52 -6.49
C GLN A 185 4.69 16.70 -7.60
N SER A 186 4.59 17.81 -8.32
CA SER A 186 5.37 18.06 -9.53
C SER A 186 6.89 18.04 -9.34
N TRP A 187 7.37 18.26 -8.12
CA TRP A 187 8.79 18.14 -7.78
C TRP A 187 9.31 16.70 -7.80
N LEU A 188 8.43 15.68 -7.78
CA LEU A 188 8.80 14.27 -7.87
C LEU A 188 8.86 13.74 -9.32
N TRP A 189 8.69 14.59 -10.33
CA TRP A 189 8.63 14.17 -11.73
C TRP A 189 9.82 13.30 -12.16
N LEU A 190 11.01 13.55 -11.61
CA LEU A 190 12.21 12.79 -11.96
C LEU A 190 12.16 11.36 -11.38
N PHE A 191 11.59 11.18 -10.19
CA PHE A 191 11.31 9.85 -9.64
C PHE A 191 10.30 9.14 -10.55
N SER A 192 9.16 9.78 -10.83
CA SER A 192 8.12 9.24 -11.71
C SER A 192 8.69 8.85 -13.07
N ALA A 193 9.53 9.68 -13.68
CA ALA A 193 10.17 9.40 -14.96
C ALA A 193 11.03 8.15 -14.93
N LEU A 194 11.79 7.92 -13.85
CA LEU A 194 12.63 6.73 -13.72
C LEU A 194 11.79 5.46 -13.65
N TYR A 195 10.63 5.47 -12.98
CA TYR A 195 9.71 4.32 -12.97
C TYR A 195 9.14 3.95 -14.34
N GLN A 196 9.16 4.87 -15.31
CA GLN A 196 8.59 4.63 -16.65
C GLN A 196 9.57 4.05 -17.66
N VAL A 197 10.86 3.97 -17.32
CA VAL A 197 11.91 3.55 -18.26
C VAL A 197 12.60 2.26 -17.81
N GLU A 198 13.05 1.47 -18.77
CA GLU A 198 13.87 0.30 -18.48
C GLU A 198 15.25 0.70 -17.95
N PRO A 199 15.84 -0.05 -17.00
CA PRO A 199 15.35 -1.31 -16.43
C PRO A 199 14.44 -1.15 -15.19
N PHE A 200 14.16 0.07 -14.74
CA PHE A 200 13.41 0.30 -13.49
C PHE A 200 11.97 -0.18 -13.60
N LYS A 201 11.33 0.10 -14.74
CA LYS A 201 9.93 -0.27 -15.01
C LYS A 201 9.62 -1.75 -14.79
N SER A 202 10.54 -2.63 -15.19
CA SER A 202 10.36 -4.09 -15.08
C SER A 202 11.00 -4.69 -13.83
N SER A 203 11.61 -3.88 -12.96
CA SER A 203 12.37 -4.36 -11.82
C SER A 203 11.48 -4.58 -10.58
N PRO A 204 11.57 -5.74 -9.90
CA PRO A 204 10.96 -5.91 -8.58
C PRO A 204 11.61 -5.03 -7.50
N ASN A 205 12.77 -4.43 -7.80
CA ASN A 205 13.53 -3.53 -6.92
C ASN A 205 13.41 -2.06 -7.39
N ALA A 206 12.32 -1.70 -8.07
CA ALA A 206 12.18 -0.39 -8.70
C ALA A 206 12.43 0.75 -7.70
N ASP A 207 11.83 0.71 -6.51
CA ASP A 207 11.93 1.80 -5.53
C ASP A 207 13.37 2.02 -5.06
N VAL A 208 14.06 0.94 -4.64
CA VAL A 208 15.44 1.06 -4.16
C VAL A 208 16.39 1.51 -5.28
N LEU A 209 16.16 1.07 -6.52
CA LEU A 209 16.96 1.48 -7.68
C LEU A 209 16.74 2.94 -8.05
N VAL A 210 15.48 3.40 -8.04
CA VAL A 210 15.12 4.80 -8.32
C VAL A 210 15.71 5.71 -7.25
N VAL A 211 15.54 5.39 -5.96
CA VAL A 211 16.11 6.16 -4.85
C VAL A 211 17.63 6.21 -4.95
N PHE A 212 18.29 5.08 -5.20
CA PHE A 212 19.74 5.03 -5.35
C PHE A 212 20.23 5.88 -6.54
N SER A 213 19.52 5.84 -7.66
CA SER A 213 19.80 6.68 -8.82
C SER A 213 19.66 8.16 -8.48
N MET A 214 18.62 8.54 -7.73
CA MET A 214 18.41 9.90 -7.27
C MET A 214 19.52 10.39 -6.32
N VAL A 215 20.02 9.51 -5.43
CA VAL A 215 21.19 9.80 -4.60
C VAL A 215 22.43 10.07 -5.46
N ILE A 216 22.70 9.23 -6.46
CA ILE A 216 23.83 9.44 -7.39
C ILE A 216 23.69 10.77 -8.13
N LEU A 217 22.52 11.06 -8.72
CA LEU A 217 22.28 12.30 -9.45
C LEU A 217 22.47 13.53 -8.56
N THR A 218 21.99 13.45 -7.30
CA THR A 218 22.16 14.52 -6.31
C THR A 218 23.63 14.72 -5.94
N LEU A 219 24.39 13.64 -5.76
CA LEU A 219 25.83 13.71 -5.49
C LEU A 219 26.58 14.32 -6.67
N LEU A 220 26.28 13.89 -7.90
CA LEU A 220 26.87 14.45 -9.11
C LEU A 220 26.60 15.95 -9.22
N LEU A 221 25.35 16.38 -9.01
CA LEU A 221 24.96 17.79 -9.03
C LEU A 221 25.71 18.60 -7.95
N THR A 222 25.81 18.05 -6.74
CA THR A 222 26.53 18.66 -5.62
C THR A 222 28.03 18.80 -5.91
N LEU A 223 28.59 17.87 -6.69
CA LEU A 223 30.01 17.88 -7.07
C LEU A 223 30.33 18.78 -8.28
N VAL A 224 29.33 19.25 -9.04
CA VAL A 224 29.52 20.13 -10.23
C VAL A 224 30.44 21.33 -9.97
N PRO A 225 30.34 22.09 -8.85
CA PRO A 225 31.20 23.24 -8.59
C PRO A 225 32.69 22.89 -8.51
N PHE A 226 33.03 21.64 -8.16
CA PHE A 226 34.39 21.17 -7.97
C PHE A 226 35.01 20.61 -9.26
N ILE A 227 34.23 20.32 -10.30
CA ILE A 227 34.71 19.76 -11.56
C ILE A 227 35.19 20.89 -12.49
N PRO A 228 36.50 20.99 -12.82
CA PRO A 228 37.00 21.96 -13.77
C PRO A 228 36.32 21.78 -15.14
N GLY A 229 35.93 22.88 -15.79
CA GLY A 229 35.14 22.85 -17.03
C GLY A 229 33.64 23.01 -16.76
N LEU A 230 33.01 22.05 -16.07
CA LEU A 230 31.58 22.10 -15.73
C LEU A 230 31.23 23.32 -14.86
N ARG A 231 32.05 23.62 -13.84
CA ARG A 231 31.89 24.84 -13.03
C ARG A 231 31.89 26.14 -13.84
N SER A 232 32.54 26.13 -15.01
CA SER A 232 32.66 27.30 -15.89
C SER A 232 31.59 27.33 -16.97
N LEU A 233 30.77 26.28 -17.10
CA LEU A 233 29.74 26.16 -18.14
C LEU A 233 28.70 27.28 -18.02
N ALA A 234 28.26 27.60 -16.80
CA ALA A 234 27.33 28.70 -16.54
C ALA A 234 27.87 30.09 -16.95
N ARG A 235 29.20 30.24 -16.98
CA ARG A 235 29.85 31.46 -17.49
C ARG A 235 30.03 31.44 -19.01
N ARG A 236 30.20 30.27 -19.62
CA ARG A 236 30.39 30.09 -21.06
C ARG A 236 29.08 30.15 -21.85
N ILE A 237 27.99 29.64 -21.30
CA ILE A 237 26.65 29.71 -21.91
C ILE A 237 25.92 30.90 -21.30
N PRO A 238 25.78 32.04 -21.99
CA PRO A 238 25.30 33.28 -21.40
C PRO A 238 23.76 33.32 -21.32
N VAL A 239 23.14 32.29 -20.72
CA VAL A 239 21.69 32.27 -20.47
C VAL A 239 21.27 33.49 -19.64
N HIS A 240 22.14 33.95 -18.73
CA HIS A 240 21.94 35.19 -17.99
C HIS A 240 21.79 36.43 -18.90
N ARG A 241 22.41 36.47 -20.09
CA ARG A 241 22.20 37.58 -21.04
C ARG A 241 20.85 37.51 -21.74
N LEU A 242 20.26 36.32 -21.85
CA LEU A 242 18.90 36.16 -22.37
C LEU A 242 17.85 36.55 -21.31
N ILE A 243 18.05 36.16 -20.06
CA ILE A 243 17.16 36.53 -18.95
C ILE A 243 17.23 38.03 -18.68
N TRP A 244 18.43 38.61 -18.64
CA TRP A 244 18.67 40.03 -18.34
C TRP A 244 18.89 40.86 -19.60
N ARG A 245 18.20 40.52 -20.69
CA ARG A 245 18.48 41.08 -22.02
C ARG A 245 18.37 42.60 -22.08
N ASP A 246 17.41 43.19 -21.37
CA ASP A 246 17.26 44.65 -21.33
C ASP A 246 18.34 45.34 -20.52
N TYR A 247 18.80 44.76 -19.42
CA TYR A 247 19.94 45.29 -18.66
C TYR A 247 21.22 45.33 -19.50
N TYR A 248 21.48 44.29 -20.30
CA TYR A 248 22.65 44.24 -21.19
C TYR A 248 22.48 45.05 -22.49
N LYS A 249 21.26 45.48 -22.84
CA LYS A 249 21.02 46.37 -23.99
C LYS A 249 21.22 47.85 -23.66
N HIS A 250 21.02 48.24 -22.40
CA HIS A 250 21.10 49.63 -21.94
C HIS A 250 22.42 49.94 -21.20
N ARG A 251 23.43 49.10 -21.37
CA ARG A 251 24.77 49.25 -20.79
C ARG A 251 25.81 49.17 -21.90
#